data_AF-A0A929EH23-F1
#
_entry.id   AF-A0A929EH23-F1
#
_cell.length_a   1.000
_cell.length_b   1.000
_cell.length_c   1.000
_cell.angle_alpha   90.00
_cell.angle_beta   90.00
_cell.angle_gamma   90.00
#
_symmetry.space_group_name_H-M   'P 1'
#
loop_
_entity.id
_entity.type
_entity.pdbx_description
1 polymer ?
#
loop_
_entity_poly.entity_id
_entity_poly.type
_entity_poly.pdbx_seq_one_letter_code
_entity_poly.pdbx_strand_id
1 'polypeptide(L)'
;MKRFFVGKFFLAAACAAVAFGVVSTRDVEAGAINLENIKAVAISAITPVKAAEAEDVSTLKMKSIKEAYMASARLEAIKAGEAPSAVDSGSVDAWLTKVETGKVNMVTNRVDSDLASTTLSGGTYFVNGDMGTFSIEENPSNRFAIDPTTSAKVDKANATAMADASGRIHYFASDSTVKDFFAKAAANTAYGFSPAK
;
A
#
# COMPACT_ATOMS: atom_id res chain seq x y z
N MET A 1 -10.98 0.17 -58.20
CA MET A 1 -11.36 -0.05 -56.79
C MET A 1 -10.17 -0.64 -56.05
N LYS A 2 -9.57 0.10 -55.10
CA LYS A 2 -8.67 -0.39 -54.04
C LYS A 2 -8.43 0.78 -53.07
N ARG A 3 -9.26 0.86 -52.03
CA ARG A 3 -9.04 1.72 -50.86
C ARG A 3 -9.17 0.85 -49.61
N PHE A 4 -8.44 1.25 -48.57
CA PHE A 4 -8.51 0.80 -47.17
C PHE A 4 -7.88 -0.55 -46.81
N PHE A 5 -6.63 -0.53 -46.31
CA PHE A 5 -6.22 -1.38 -45.17
C PHE A 5 -4.85 -1.01 -44.53
N VAL A 6 -4.52 0.27 -44.31
CA VAL A 6 -3.22 0.64 -43.66
C VAL A 6 -3.38 1.50 -42.39
N GLY A 7 -4.55 2.08 -42.13
CA GLY A 7 -4.72 3.05 -41.04
C GLY A 7 -4.83 2.49 -39.61
N LYS A 8 -5.19 1.22 -39.41
CA LYS A 8 -5.53 0.70 -38.07
C LYS A 8 -4.34 0.19 -37.25
N PHE A 9 -3.29 -0.30 -37.89
CA PHE A 9 -2.10 -0.78 -37.17
C PHE A 9 -1.16 0.36 -36.73
N PHE A 10 -1.13 1.46 -37.47
CA PHE A 10 -0.32 2.63 -37.13
C PHE A 10 -0.78 3.32 -35.84
N LEU A 11 -2.10 3.37 -35.61
CA LEU A 11 -2.66 4.04 -34.43
C LEU A 11 -2.41 3.24 -33.14
N ALA A 12 -2.43 1.90 -33.20
CA ALA A 12 -2.21 1.06 -32.04
C ALA A 12 -0.75 1.09 -31.54
N ALA A 13 0.23 1.06 -32.47
CA ALA A 13 1.64 1.08 -32.11
C ALA A 13 2.09 2.46 -31.57
N ALA A 14 1.61 3.55 -32.18
CA ALA A 14 1.90 4.90 -31.69
C ALA A 14 1.26 5.16 -30.31
N CYS A 15 0.04 4.66 -30.07
CA CYS A 15 -0.64 4.80 -28.79
C CYS A 15 0.09 4.06 -27.65
N ALA A 16 0.65 2.88 -27.92
CA ALA A 16 1.46 2.14 -26.95
C ALA A 16 2.77 2.87 -26.62
N ALA A 17 3.49 3.44 -27.59
CA ALA A 17 4.76 4.13 -27.35
C ALA A 17 4.60 5.41 -26.51
N VAL A 18 3.48 6.13 -26.65
CA VAL A 18 3.14 7.30 -25.82
C VAL A 18 2.73 6.86 -24.41
N ALA A 19 2.01 5.75 -24.25
CA ALA A 19 1.58 5.23 -22.95
C ALA A 19 2.76 4.79 -22.04
N PHE A 20 3.88 4.40 -22.64
CA PHE A 20 5.11 4.06 -21.90
C PHE A 20 6.10 5.23 -21.77
N GLY A 21 5.71 6.46 -22.19
CA GLY A 21 6.52 7.67 -22.00
C GLY A 21 7.80 7.74 -22.84
N VAL A 22 7.94 6.89 -23.87
CA VAL A 22 9.17 6.79 -24.69
C VAL A 22 9.25 7.90 -25.74
N VAL A 23 8.11 8.48 -26.12
CA VAL A 23 8.03 9.53 -27.14
C VAL A 23 7.09 10.65 -26.67
N SER A 24 7.55 11.90 -26.77
CA SER A 24 6.75 13.08 -26.48
C SER A 24 5.70 13.27 -27.58
N THR A 25 4.47 13.66 -27.21
CA THR A 25 3.36 13.86 -28.16
C THR A 25 3.66 14.89 -29.26
N ARG A 26 4.66 15.76 -29.05
CA ARG A 26 5.12 16.77 -30.02
C ARG A 26 5.85 16.18 -31.23
N ASP A 27 6.46 15.00 -31.12
CA ASP A 27 7.26 14.42 -32.21
C ASP A 27 6.41 13.68 -33.26
N VAL A 28 5.16 13.35 -32.91
CA VAL A 28 4.24 12.62 -33.80
C VAL A 28 3.59 13.56 -34.84
N GLU A 29 3.37 14.83 -34.51
CA GLU A 29 2.77 15.81 -35.44
C GLU A 29 3.76 16.33 -36.51
N ALA A 30 5.07 16.20 -36.30
CA ALA A 30 6.09 16.75 -37.20
C ALA A 30 6.50 15.83 -38.36
N GLY A 31 5.88 14.64 -38.51
CA GLY A 31 6.14 13.75 -39.66
C GLY A 31 7.58 13.23 -39.77
N ALA A 32 8.36 13.25 -38.68
CA ALA A 32 9.81 12.99 -38.69
C ALA A 32 10.21 11.57 -38.28
N ILE A 33 9.33 10.56 -38.44
CA ILE A 33 9.62 9.18 -38.03
C ILE A 33 9.77 8.27 -39.26
N ASN A 34 11.01 8.08 -39.71
CA ASN A 34 11.35 7.17 -40.80
C ASN A 34 11.41 5.72 -40.29
N LEU A 35 10.78 4.78 -41.01
CA LEU A 35 10.53 3.39 -40.59
C LEU A 35 11.81 2.61 -40.22
N GLU A 36 12.96 3.02 -40.76
CA GLU A 36 14.26 2.40 -40.49
C GLU A 36 14.81 2.72 -39.09
N ASN A 37 14.49 3.91 -38.54
CA ASN A 37 14.93 4.30 -37.20
C ASN A 37 14.16 3.55 -36.10
N ILE A 38 12.91 3.14 -36.36
CA ILE A 38 12.08 2.35 -35.42
C ILE A 38 12.65 0.94 -35.24
N LYS A 39 13.21 0.34 -36.30
CA LYS A 39 13.78 -1.01 -36.23
C LYS A 39 15.08 -1.05 -35.41
N ALA A 40 15.89 0.00 -35.46
CA ALA A 40 17.11 0.10 -34.67
C ALA A 40 16.83 0.31 -33.17
N VAL A 41 15.81 1.10 -32.83
CA VAL A 41 15.43 1.37 -31.43
C VAL A 41 14.73 0.16 -30.79
N ALA A 42 13.98 -0.63 -31.57
CA ALA A 42 13.27 -1.80 -31.05
C ALA A 42 14.18 -2.98 -30.67
N ILE A 43 15.42 -3.05 -31.17
CA ILE A 43 16.32 -4.19 -30.94
C ILE A 43 17.33 -3.91 -29.81
N SER A 44 17.63 -2.63 -29.50
CA SER A 44 18.60 -2.27 -28.45
C SER A 44 18.02 -2.18 -27.03
N ALA A 45 16.71 -2.31 -26.84
CA ALA A 45 16.05 -2.12 -25.54
C ALA A 45 15.66 -3.42 -24.81
N ILE A 46 16.07 -4.59 -25.33
CA ILE A 46 15.84 -5.88 -24.66
C ILE A 46 17.16 -6.34 -24.02
N THR A 47 17.75 -5.49 -23.19
CA THR A 47 18.54 -5.99 -22.07
C THR A 47 17.54 -6.30 -20.96
N PRO A 48 17.49 -7.53 -20.42
CA PRO A 48 16.71 -7.78 -19.22
C PRO A 48 17.35 -6.92 -18.12
N VAL A 49 16.68 -5.83 -17.76
CA VAL A 49 16.93 -5.15 -16.50
C VAL A 49 16.77 -6.22 -15.45
N LYS A 50 17.90 -6.65 -14.89
CA LYS A 50 17.98 -7.55 -13.75
C LYS A 50 17.02 -6.98 -12.71
N ALA A 51 15.90 -7.65 -12.51
CA ALA A 51 14.91 -7.29 -11.52
C ALA A 51 15.65 -7.29 -10.17
N ALA A 52 16.06 -6.11 -9.71
CA ALA A 52 16.28 -5.90 -8.30
C ALA A 52 14.96 -6.29 -7.64
N GLU A 53 15.00 -7.33 -6.82
CA GLU A 53 13.84 -7.90 -6.16
C GLU A 53 13.04 -6.76 -5.53
N ALA A 54 11.87 -6.46 -6.10
CA ALA A 54 10.96 -5.53 -5.47
C ALA A 54 10.62 -6.13 -4.10
N GLU A 55 11.08 -5.50 -3.02
CA GLU A 55 10.76 -5.98 -1.67
C GLU A 55 9.25 -6.15 -1.55
N ASP A 56 8.82 -7.33 -1.07
CA ASP A 56 7.40 -7.66 -0.94
C ASP A 56 6.70 -6.58 -0.10
N VAL A 57 5.52 -6.12 -0.53
CA VAL A 57 4.76 -5.05 0.15
C VAL A 57 4.56 -5.39 1.63
N SER A 58 4.35 -6.67 1.94
CA SER A 58 4.26 -7.17 3.31
C SER A 58 5.51 -6.87 4.13
N THR A 59 6.70 -7.07 3.56
CA THR A 59 7.98 -6.81 4.24
C THR A 59 8.25 -5.33 4.46
N LEU A 60 7.93 -4.48 3.48
CA LEU A 60 8.02 -3.02 3.62
C LEU A 60 7.09 -2.51 4.72
N LYS A 61 5.85 -3.01 4.76
CA LYS A 61 4.91 -2.66 5.83
C LYS A 61 5.40 -3.12 7.20
N MET A 62 5.94 -4.34 7.28
CA MET A 62 6.51 -4.85 8.53
C MET A 62 7.64 -3.96 9.06
N LYS A 63 8.57 -3.56 8.19
CA LYS A 63 9.66 -2.63 8.56
C LYS A 63 9.11 -1.32 9.11
N SER A 64 8.12 -0.72 8.42
CA SER A 64 7.52 0.54 8.85
C SER A 64 6.83 0.44 10.22
N ILE A 65 6.16 -0.69 10.49
CA ILE A 65 5.49 -0.94 11.77
C ILE A 65 6.52 -1.11 12.89
N LYS A 66 7.58 -1.90 12.65
CA LYS A 66 8.69 -2.08 13.59
C LYS A 66 9.35 -0.75 13.92
N GLU A 67 9.64 0.08 12.92
CA GLU A 67 10.24 1.39 13.13
C GLU A 67 9.36 2.31 13.97
N ALA A 68 8.05 2.33 13.72
CA ALA A 68 7.09 3.09 14.52
C ALA A 68 7.07 2.63 15.99
N TYR A 69 7.08 1.31 16.20
CA TYR A 69 7.17 0.72 17.55
C TYR A 69 8.47 1.12 18.26
N MET A 70 9.61 0.95 17.59
CA MET A 70 10.93 1.30 18.13
C MET A 70 11.05 2.80 18.45
N ALA A 71 10.49 3.66 17.61
CA ALA A 71 10.44 5.10 17.87
C ALA A 71 9.59 5.42 19.10
N SER A 72 8.44 4.77 19.26
CA SER A 72 7.56 4.91 20.43
C SER A 72 8.27 4.45 21.71
N ALA A 73 8.87 3.26 21.70
CA ALA A 73 9.58 2.73 22.86
C ALA A 73 10.79 3.58 23.26
N ARG A 74 11.53 4.14 22.29
CA ARG A 74 12.61 5.12 22.56
C ARG A 74 12.07 6.41 23.19
N LEU A 75 10.91 6.89 22.74
CA LEU A 75 10.29 8.08 23.30
C LEU A 75 9.85 7.85 24.76
N GLU A 76 9.32 6.67 25.07
CA GLU A 76 8.96 6.30 26.45
C GLU A 76 10.19 6.19 27.36
N ALA A 77 11.30 5.60 26.89
CA ALA A 77 12.55 5.58 27.65
C ALA A 77 13.07 6.99 27.95
N ILE A 78 13.02 7.91 26.98
CA ILE A 78 13.40 9.32 27.18
C ILE A 78 12.50 9.98 28.24
N LYS A 79 11.18 9.74 28.20
CA LYS A 79 10.24 10.27 29.21
C LYS A 79 10.50 9.71 30.60
N ALA A 80 10.92 8.44 30.70
CA ALA A 80 11.28 7.79 31.95
C ALA A 80 12.66 8.24 32.50
N GLY A 81 13.42 9.06 31.75
CA GLY A 81 14.76 9.49 32.14
C GLY A 81 15.83 8.41 31.98
N GLU A 82 15.52 7.33 31.25
CA GLU A 82 16.47 6.26 30.94
C GLU A 82 17.30 6.65 29.71
N ALA A 83 18.58 6.24 29.68
CA ALA A 83 19.37 6.38 28.47
C ALA A 83 18.73 5.55 27.35
N PRO A 84 18.78 5.99 26.08
CA PRO A 84 18.31 5.20 24.96
C PRO A 84 19.27 4.01 24.74
N SER A 85 19.18 3.00 25.60
CA SER A 85 19.82 1.71 25.40
C SER A 85 19.20 1.03 24.17
N ALA A 86 19.84 -0.04 23.70
CA ALA A 86 19.28 -0.88 22.65
C ALA A 86 17.93 -1.44 23.12
N VAL A 87 16.86 -0.73 22.77
CA VAL A 87 15.48 -1.16 23.01
C VAL A 87 15.34 -2.50 22.30
N ASP A 88 14.97 -3.55 23.02
CA ASP A 88 14.60 -4.81 22.39
C ASP A 88 13.40 -4.53 21.49
N SER A 89 13.46 -4.98 20.24
CA SER A 89 12.31 -4.84 19.36
C SER A 89 11.12 -5.63 19.86
N GLY A 90 11.29 -6.55 20.81
CA GLY A 90 10.21 -7.37 21.33
C GLY A 90 9.65 -8.31 20.27
N SER A 91 8.56 -8.98 20.63
CA SER A 91 7.85 -9.88 19.72
C SER A 91 6.93 -9.12 18.77
N VAL A 92 6.62 -9.72 17.62
CA VAL A 92 5.88 -9.06 16.52
C VAL A 92 4.46 -8.67 16.95
N ASP A 93 3.85 -9.47 17.82
CA ASP A 93 2.55 -9.21 18.43
C ASP A 93 2.55 -7.96 19.34
N ALA A 94 3.71 -7.53 19.84
CA ALA A 94 3.81 -6.29 20.61
C ALA A 94 3.73 -5.02 19.73
N TRP A 95 3.95 -5.13 18.41
CA TRP A 95 3.96 -3.96 17.52
C TRP A 95 2.59 -3.53 17.05
N LEU A 96 1.63 -4.47 17.04
CA LEU A 96 0.29 -4.26 16.54
C LEU A 96 -0.74 -4.68 17.58
N THR A 97 -1.60 -3.75 17.98
CA THR A 97 -2.70 -4.01 18.89
C THR A 97 -4.00 -4.12 18.12
N LYS A 98 -4.82 -5.15 18.40
CA LYS A 98 -6.15 -5.25 17.82
C LYS A 98 -7.04 -4.14 18.37
N VAL A 99 -7.72 -3.41 17.48
CA VAL A 99 -8.61 -2.31 17.86
C VAL A 99 -10.03 -2.65 17.45
N GLU A 100 -10.98 -2.32 18.33
CA GLU A 100 -12.41 -2.41 18.01
C GLU A 100 -12.76 -1.45 16.88
N THR A 101 -13.55 -1.92 15.91
CA THR A 101 -13.93 -1.11 14.73
C THR A 101 -14.60 0.21 15.09
N GLY A 102 -15.36 0.24 16.19
CA GLY A 102 -16.01 1.44 16.72
C GLY A 102 -15.07 2.51 17.29
N LYS A 103 -13.76 2.23 17.39
CA LYS A 103 -12.72 3.18 17.85
C LYS A 103 -11.80 3.64 16.72
N VAL A 104 -12.16 3.32 15.47
CA VAL A 104 -11.33 3.63 14.30
C VAL A 104 -12.04 4.64 13.42
N ASN A 105 -11.43 5.80 13.23
CA ASN A 105 -11.84 6.73 12.18
C ASN A 105 -11.41 6.15 10.83
N MET A 106 -12.37 5.63 10.06
CA MET A 106 -12.10 4.91 8.82
C MET A 106 -11.68 5.83 7.67
N VAL A 107 -11.91 7.14 7.77
CA VAL A 107 -11.43 8.12 6.78
C VAL A 107 -9.95 8.41 7.01
N THR A 108 -9.56 8.68 8.26
CA THR A 108 -8.17 9.04 8.60
C THR A 108 -7.26 7.83 8.87
N ASN A 109 -7.84 6.64 9.03
CA ASN A 109 -7.17 5.40 9.41
C ASN A 109 -6.40 5.54 10.73
N ARG A 110 -7.04 6.12 11.74
CA ARG A 110 -6.47 6.32 13.07
C ARG A 110 -7.43 5.92 14.17
N VAL A 111 -6.87 5.58 15.33
CA VAL A 111 -7.64 5.42 16.57
C VAL A 111 -8.18 6.80 16.98
N ASP A 112 -9.46 6.86 17.34
CA ASP A 112 -10.16 8.09 17.72
C ASP A 112 -11.29 7.76 18.72
N SER A 113 -11.72 8.73 19.52
CA SER A 113 -12.63 8.53 20.65
C SER A 113 -14.05 9.07 20.45
N ASP A 114 -14.33 9.82 19.40
CA ASP A 114 -15.64 10.46 19.16
C ASP A 114 -16.13 10.17 17.74
N LEU A 115 -16.69 8.98 17.54
CA LEU A 115 -17.06 8.48 16.21
C LEU A 115 -18.57 8.29 16.09
N ALA A 116 -19.11 8.77 14.97
CA ALA A 116 -20.45 8.44 14.52
C ALA A 116 -20.39 7.23 13.59
N SER A 117 -21.38 6.35 13.69
CA SER A 117 -21.56 5.25 12.74
C SER A 117 -22.43 5.69 11.57
N THR A 118 -22.00 5.40 10.34
CA THR A 118 -22.83 5.51 9.13
C THR A 118 -22.95 4.14 8.45
N THR A 119 -24.12 3.82 7.90
CA THR A 119 -24.35 2.55 7.21
C THR A 119 -24.41 2.78 5.71
N LEU A 120 -23.50 2.16 4.97
CA LEU A 120 -23.37 2.31 3.52
C LEU A 120 -23.16 0.96 2.86
N SER A 121 -23.93 0.68 1.81
CA SER A 121 -23.83 -0.58 1.06
C SER A 121 -23.91 -1.85 1.93
N GLY A 122 -24.60 -1.78 3.08
CA GLY A 122 -24.73 -2.89 4.03
C GLY A 122 -23.58 -3.04 5.04
N GLY A 123 -22.54 -2.19 4.98
CA GLY A 123 -21.47 -2.11 5.98
C GLY A 123 -21.65 -0.94 6.94
N THR A 124 -21.12 -1.06 8.15
CA THR A 124 -21.08 0.02 9.14
C THR A 124 -19.68 0.64 9.21
N TYR A 125 -19.61 1.94 9.02
CA TYR A 125 -18.36 2.71 9.04
C TYR A 125 -18.36 3.73 10.17
N PHE A 126 -17.21 3.96 10.79
CA PHE A 126 -17.06 4.89 11.90
C PHE A 126 -16.21 6.08 11.47
N VAL A 127 -16.75 7.29 11.63
CA VAL A 127 -16.15 8.55 11.14
C VAL A 127 -16.41 9.69 12.12
N ASN A 128 -15.60 10.74 12.04
CA ASN A 128 -15.77 11.93 12.87
C ASN A 128 -16.53 13.02 12.10
N GLY A 129 -17.71 13.37 12.59
CA GLY A 129 -18.56 14.46 12.10
C GLY A 129 -19.16 14.25 10.70
N ASP A 130 -20.00 15.21 10.28
CA ASP A 130 -20.73 15.16 9.00
C ASP A 130 -19.80 15.16 7.79
N MET A 131 -18.66 15.85 7.89
CA MET A 131 -17.63 15.86 6.84
C MET A 131 -17.00 14.47 6.65
N GLY A 132 -16.82 13.71 7.73
CA GLY A 132 -16.35 12.33 7.65
C GLY A 132 -17.36 11.42 6.95
N THR A 133 -18.64 11.58 7.27
CA THR A 133 -19.75 10.88 6.62
C THR A 133 -19.81 11.18 5.13
N PHE A 134 -19.85 12.46 4.76
CA PHE A 134 -19.81 12.90 3.37
C PHE A 134 -18.58 12.35 2.64
N SER A 135 -17.41 12.37 3.28
CA SER A 135 -16.17 11.87 2.68
C SER A 135 -16.24 10.38 2.35
N ILE A 136 -16.86 9.55 3.19
CA ILE A 136 -16.94 8.11 2.96
C ILE A 136 -18.06 7.72 1.98
N GLU A 137 -19.11 8.53 1.90
CA GLU A 137 -20.22 8.39 0.95
C GLU A 137 -19.76 8.70 -0.48
N GLU A 138 -19.15 9.87 -0.66
CA GLU A 138 -18.77 10.38 -1.99
C GLU A 138 -17.45 9.80 -2.49
N ASN A 139 -16.58 9.29 -1.60
CA ASN A 139 -15.29 8.73 -1.99
C ASN A 139 -15.20 7.25 -1.64
N PRO A 140 -15.55 6.34 -2.59
CA PRO A 140 -15.45 4.91 -2.37
C PRO A 140 -14.04 4.45 -1.98
N SER A 141 -12.98 5.15 -2.36
CA SER A 141 -11.60 4.83 -1.96
C SER A 141 -11.42 4.83 -0.44
N ASN A 142 -12.17 5.64 0.30
CA ASN A 142 -12.10 5.70 1.76
C ASN A 142 -12.73 4.47 2.44
N ARG A 143 -13.55 3.70 1.73
CA ARG A 143 -14.18 2.48 2.25
C ARG A 143 -13.28 1.25 2.15
N PHE A 144 -12.23 1.32 1.34
CA PHE A 144 -11.37 0.17 1.09
C PHE A 144 -9.95 0.39 1.60
N ALA A 145 -9.31 -0.70 1.97
CA ALA A 145 -7.89 -0.77 2.29
C ALA A 145 -7.24 -1.92 1.53
N ILE A 146 -5.91 -2.00 1.60
CA ILE A 146 -5.14 -3.12 1.07
C ILE A 146 -4.64 -3.95 2.25
N ASP A 147 -4.96 -5.24 2.27
CA ASP A 147 -4.44 -6.18 3.26
C ASP A 147 -2.91 -6.30 3.09
N PRO A 148 -2.10 -5.96 4.10
CA PRO A 148 -0.64 -6.03 4.01
C PRO A 148 -0.09 -7.42 3.68
N THR A 149 -0.86 -8.48 3.97
CA THR A 149 -0.43 -9.88 3.90
C THR A 149 -0.68 -10.47 2.52
N THR A 150 -1.85 -10.17 1.96
CA THR A 150 -2.36 -10.75 0.70
C THR A 150 -2.35 -9.76 -0.46
N SER A 151 -2.13 -8.47 -0.18
CA SER A 151 -2.30 -7.36 -1.13
C SER A 151 -3.71 -7.24 -1.72
N ALA A 152 -4.69 -7.95 -1.17
CA ALA A 152 -6.08 -7.88 -1.60
C ALA A 152 -6.75 -6.59 -1.13
N LYS A 153 -7.67 -6.08 -1.94
CA LYS A 153 -8.54 -4.97 -1.56
C LYS A 153 -9.61 -5.48 -0.60
N VAL A 154 -9.70 -4.88 0.58
CA VAL A 154 -10.64 -5.25 1.65
C VAL A 154 -11.55 -4.08 2.01
N ASP A 155 -12.80 -4.37 2.35
CA ASP A 155 -13.72 -3.38 2.88
C ASP A 155 -13.43 -3.14 4.37
N LYS A 156 -13.23 -1.88 4.76
CA LYS A 156 -12.89 -1.51 6.14
C LYS A 156 -14.00 -1.87 7.12
N ALA A 157 -15.26 -1.95 6.69
CA ALA A 157 -16.38 -2.32 7.56
C ALA A 157 -16.30 -3.76 8.07
N ASN A 158 -15.70 -4.67 7.30
CA ASN A 158 -15.62 -6.11 7.62
C ASN A 158 -14.19 -6.58 7.94
N ALA A 159 -13.20 -5.68 7.87
CA ALA A 159 -11.80 -6.00 8.09
C ALA A 159 -11.44 -6.04 9.58
N THR A 160 -10.45 -6.86 9.94
CA THR A 160 -9.78 -6.79 11.24
C THR A 160 -8.87 -5.56 11.26
N ALA A 161 -9.10 -4.63 12.19
CA ALA A 161 -8.28 -3.44 12.37
C ALA A 161 -7.18 -3.67 13.42
N MET A 162 -5.93 -3.43 13.05
CA MET A 162 -4.78 -3.46 13.94
C MET A 162 -4.11 -2.09 13.97
N ALA A 163 -3.90 -1.52 15.15
CA ALA A 163 -3.18 -0.26 15.32
C ALA A 163 -1.70 -0.50 15.57
N ASP A 164 -0.84 0.31 14.93
CA ASP A 164 0.56 0.42 15.32
C ASP A 164 0.75 1.32 16.55
N ALA A 165 1.97 1.40 17.06
CA ALA A 165 2.32 2.27 18.19
C ALA A 165 2.13 3.78 17.91
N SER A 166 1.94 4.18 16.64
CA SER A 166 1.64 5.57 16.24
C SER A 166 0.13 5.86 16.19
N GLY A 167 -0.71 4.85 16.45
CA GLY A 167 -2.16 4.93 16.34
C GLY A 167 -2.68 4.85 14.91
N ARG A 168 -1.84 4.46 13.94
CA ARG A 168 -2.25 4.22 12.55
C ARG A 168 -2.85 2.83 12.42
N ILE A 169 -3.94 2.74 11.67
CA ILE A 169 -4.67 1.49 11.45
C ILE A 169 -4.20 0.79 10.18
N HIS A 170 -3.97 -0.51 10.32
CA HIS A 170 -3.74 -1.48 9.27
C HIS A 170 -4.93 -2.44 9.24
N TYR A 171 -5.52 -2.62 8.06
CA TYR A 171 -6.71 -3.45 7.88
C TYR A 171 -6.32 -4.79 7.26
N PHE A 172 -6.84 -5.86 7.83
CA PHE A 172 -6.60 -7.23 7.40
C PHE A 172 -7.93 -7.87 7.01
N ALA A 173 -7.93 -8.72 5.98
CA ALA A 173 -9.14 -9.41 5.53
C ALA A 173 -9.79 -10.26 6.64
N SER A 174 -8.98 -10.81 7.55
CA SER A 174 -9.46 -11.59 8.69
C SER A 174 -8.39 -11.74 9.78
N ASP A 175 -8.77 -12.28 10.93
CA ASP A 175 -7.81 -12.68 11.96
C ASP A 175 -6.81 -13.75 11.46
N SER A 176 -7.15 -14.53 10.43
CA SER A 176 -6.22 -15.48 9.82
C SER A 176 -5.10 -14.75 9.08
N THR A 177 -5.41 -13.69 8.32
CA THR A 177 -4.38 -12.96 7.59
C THR A 177 -3.47 -12.17 8.54
N VAL A 178 -3.97 -11.72 9.70
CA VAL A 178 -3.13 -11.18 10.78
C VAL A 178 -2.12 -12.23 11.28
N LYS A 179 -2.56 -13.47 11.54
CA LYS A 179 -1.66 -14.55 11.99
C LYS A 179 -0.60 -14.86 10.94
N ASP A 180 -0.98 -14.93 9.68
CA ASP A 180 -0.04 -15.16 8.57
C ASP A 180 0.98 -14.01 8.46
N PHE A 181 0.54 -12.77 8.66
CA PHE A 181 1.42 -11.60 8.72
C PHE A 181 2.48 -11.73 9.83
N PHE A 182 2.05 -12.11 11.03
CA PHE A 182 2.96 -12.35 12.15
C PHE A 182 3.89 -13.54 11.91
N ALA A 183 3.40 -14.62 11.31
CA ALA A 183 4.23 -15.77 10.95
C ALA A 183 5.30 -15.41 9.91
N LYS A 184 4.97 -14.57 8.92
CA LYS A 184 5.95 -14.05 7.95
C LYS A 184 7.04 -13.22 8.62
N ALA A 185 6.69 -12.43 9.64
CA ALA A 185 7.67 -11.67 10.42
C ALA A 185 8.64 -12.58 11.17
N ALA A 186 8.14 -13.69 11.73
CA ALA A 186 8.94 -14.68 12.43
C ALA A 186 9.81 -15.54 11.49
N ALA A 187 9.37 -15.78 10.25
CA ALA A 187 10.09 -16.57 9.26
C ALA A 187 11.18 -15.78 8.52
N ASN A 188 10.95 -14.49 8.22
CA ASN A 188 11.93 -13.61 7.58
C ASN A 188 12.87 -12.96 8.60
N THR A 189 13.64 -13.79 9.33
CA THR A 189 14.64 -13.39 10.34
C THR A 189 15.86 -12.64 9.78
N ALA A 190 15.89 -12.32 8.48
CA ALA A 190 16.98 -11.59 7.82
C ALA A 190 17.24 -10.17 8.39
N TYR A 191 16.38 -9.64 9.28
CA TYR A 191 16.52 -8.31 9.91
C TYR A 191 16.67 -8.36 11.45
N GLY A 192 17.16 -9.48 12.00
CA GLY A 192 17.49 -9.59 13.43
C GLY A 192 16.25 -9.77 14.32
N PHE A 193 15.40 -10.74 13.98
CA PHE A 193 14.26 -11.13 14.80
C PHE A 193 14.62 -12.38 15.60
N SER A 194 14.69 -12.28 16.93
CA SER A 194 14.71 -13.47 17.78
C SER A 194 13.28 -14.03 17.83
N PRO A 195 13.08 -15.35 17.68
CA PRO A 195 11.79 -15.96 17.98
C PRO A 195 11.42 -15.69 19.45
N ALA A 196 10.11 -15.58 19.71
CA ALA A 196 9.58 -15.58 21.07
C ALA A 196 10.08 -16.82 21.81
N LYS A 197 10.64 -16.63 23.02
CA LYS A 197 11.01 -17.71 23.93
C LYS A 197 9.78 -18.31 24.58
#